data_AF-A0A8R7UPH4-F1
#
_entry.id   AF-A0A8R7UPH4-F1
#
_cell.length_a   1.000
_cell.length_b   1.000
_cell.length_c   1.000
_cell.angle_alpha   90.00
_cell.angle_beta   90.00
_cell.angle_gamma   90.00
#
_symmetry.space_group_name_H-M   'P 1'
#
loop_
_entity.id
_entity.type
_entity.pdbx_description
1 polymer ?
#
loop_
_entity_poly.entity_id
_entity_poly.type
_entity_poly.pdbx_seq_one_letter_code
_entity_poly.pdbx_strand_id
1 'polypeptide(L)'
;MAARPPPSPATTPHRHHQVHNHLRLAARPGRRNRQLTRCFPEPLPNPPPSPNPPNPLLSLLTAVPDWADAVSERRIREPRPLYTHEQWREHRSSLRHLRHLLSSLSSRVILSLVPPVSAFTAFAAAVATYNTLAPDYALTASSLPYQLTAPALALLLVFRTEASYARFDEGRKAWMRVLAGATELAGMVMHSCGAGERGDNDTGTGALVNYILAFPVALKCHITSNSDIRKDLQGLLAEDDLNVIMSSKHRPRCIIEFISQSLQMLDFEEHKRSIMEFVCASRSSGFLFLCHTLGLLRGFLSCGISHFQSYYGQNVNG
;
A
#
# COMPACT_ATOMS: atom_id res chain seq x y z
N MET A 1 -47.00 -63.88 17.15
CA MET A 1 -48.07 -63.27 17.95
C MET A 1 -47.88 -63.74 19.39
N ALA A 2 -47.46 -62.83 20.30
CA ALA A 2 -47.34 -62.98 21.79
C ALA A 2 -46.37 -64.07 22.32
N ALA A 3 -45.63 -63.96 23.44
CA ALA A 3 -45.47 -62.98 24.51
C ALA A 3 -44.09 -63.15 25.20
N ARG A 4 -43.73 -62.17 26.05
CA ARG A 4 -42.45 -61.91 26.76
C ARG A 4 -41.95 -63.02 27.72
N PRO A 5 -40.63 -63.09 27.98
CA PRO A 5 -40.03 -63.70 29.18
C PRO A 5 -39.72 -62.67 30.32
N PRO A 6 -39.36 -63.13 31.55
CA PRO A 6 -39.74 -62.53 32.85
C PRO A 6 -38.63 -61.64 33.52
N PRO A 7 -38.84 -61.08 34.74
CA PRO A 7 -38.20 -59.84 35.20
C PRO A 7 -36.85 -60.01 35.94
N SER A 8 -36.10 -58.91 35.99
CA SER A 8 -34.79 -58.75 36.63
C SER A 8 -34.87 -58.59 38.16
N PRO A 9 -33.89 -59.09 38.93
CA PRO A 9 -33.72 -58.76 40.33
C PRO A 9 -32.76 -57.58 40.57
N ALA A 10 -32.97 -56.91 41.70
CA ALA A 10 -32.34 -55.67 42.14
C ALA A 10 -30.98 -55.88 42.83
N THR A 11 -30.09 -54.89 42.69
CA THR A 11 -29.01 -54.60 43.65
C THR A 11 -28.68 -53.10 43.65
N THR A 12 -28.95 -52.43 44.78
CA THR A 12 -28.37 -51.13 45.20
C THR A 12 -26.87 -51.29 45.55
N PRO A 13 -26.06 -50.28 45.98
CA PRO A 13 -26.32 -48.85 46.29
C PRO A 13 -25.21 -47.89 45.76
N HIS A 14 -25.44 -46.56 45.83
CA HIS A 14 -24.58 -45.60 46.57
C HIS A 14 -24.86 -44.15 46.15
N ARG A 15 -25.05 -43.34 47.19
CA ARG A 15 -25.38 -41.93 47.19
C ARG A 15 -24.07 -41.14 47.29
N HIS A 16 -23.74 -40.28 46.33
CA HIS A 16 -22.78 -39.20 46.54
C HIS A 16 -23.30 -37.89 45.96
N HIS A 17 -23.30 -36.89 46.85
CA HIS A 17 -23.74 -35.52 46.66
C HIS A 17 -23.07 -34.84 45.47
N GLN A 18 -23.87 -34.43 44.49
CA GLN A 18 -23.46 -33.50 43.44
C GLN A 18 -23.78 -32.08 43.91
N VAL A 19 -22.74 -31.35 44.31
CA VAL A 19 -22.83 -29.95 44.71
C VAL A 19 -23.17 -29.09 43.49
N HIS A 20 -24.31 -28.40 43.60
CA HIS A 20 -24.74 -27.35 42.69
C HIS A 20 -23.72 -26.19 42.68
N ASN A 21 -23.08 -25.96 41.55
CA ASN A 21 -22.50 -24.65 41.24
C ASN A 21 -23.30 -24.02 40.09
N HIS A 22 -24.00 -22.94 40.45
CA HIS A 22 -24.77 -22.10 39.54
C HIS A 22 -23.86 -21.48 38.47
N LEU A 23 -24.08 -21.87 37.21
CA LEU A 23 -23.67 -21.10 36.04
C LEU A 23 -24.36 -19.74 36.07
N ARG A 24 -23.68 -18.71 36.58
CA ARG A 24 -24.02 -17.32 36.28
C ARG A 24 -23.46 -16.99 34.90
N LEU A 25 -24.37 -16.98 33.91
CA LEU A 25 -24.16 -16.44 32.58
C LEU A 25 -23.85 -14.94 32.72
N ALA A 26 -22.58 -14.58 32.86
CA ALA A 26 -22.16 -13.18 32.89
C ALA A 26 -22.28 -12.57 31.49
N ALA A 27 -23.00 -11.45 31.45
CA ALA A 27 -23.43 -10.73 30.27
C ALA A 27 -22.28 -10.39 29.31
N ARG A 28 -22.55 -10.54 28.01
CA ARG A 28 -21.72 -10.05 26.90
C ARG A 28 -21.47 -8.54 27.08
N PRO A 29 -20.22 -8.05 27.14
CA PRO A 29 -19.99 -6.62 27.02
C PRO A 29 -20.32 -6.19 25.59
N GLY A 30 -21.07 -5.10 25.50
CA GLY A 30 -21.78 -4.65 24.32
C GLY A 30 -20.90 -4.52 23.07
N ARG A 31 -21.51 -4.90 21.94
CA ARG A 31 -21.09 -4.46 20.60
C ARG A 31 -20.84 -2.96 20.63
N ARG A 32 -19.57 -2.56 20.69
CA ARG A 32 -19.16 -1.19 20.40
C ARG A 32 -19.53 -0.96 18.95
N ASN A 33 -20.64 -0.25 18.75
CA ASN A 33 -21.14 0.18 17.46
C ASN A 33 -20.04 1.06 16.86
N ARG A 34 -19.12 0.48 16.08
CA ARG A 34 -18.25 1.23 15.18
C ARG A 34 -19.19 1.82 14.14
N GLN A 35 -19.76 2.98 14.46
CA GLN A 35 -20.27 3.88 13.46
C GLN A 35 -19.12 4.06 12.47
N LEU A 36 -19.25 3.42 11.30
CA LEU A 36 -18.61 3.89 10.09
C LEU A 36 -19.11 5.32 9.93
N THR A 37 -18.33 6.28 10.44
CA THR A 37 -18.39 7.64 9.95
C THR A 37 -18.14 7.52 8.46
N ARG A 38 -19.24 7.55 7.69
CA ARG A 38 -19.23 8.07 6.33
C ARG A 38 -18.52 9.41 6.47
N CYS A 39 -17.26 9.48 6.05
CA CYS A 39 -16.65 10.75 5.75
C CYS A 39 -17.52 11.33 4.63
N PHE A 40 -18.46 12.19 5.01
CA PHE A 40 -18.97 13.18 4.08
C PHE A 40 -17.74 13.91 3.50
N PRO A 41 -17.72 14.21 2.20
CA PRO A 41 -16.64 15.02 1.64
C PRO A 41 -16.59 16.32 2.44
N GLU A 42 -15.46 16.52 3.12
CA GLU A 42 -15.13 17.79 3.76
C GLU A 42 -15.21 18.88 2.67
N PRO A 43 -15.75 20.07 2.98
CA PRO A 43 -15.82 21.15 2.00
C PRO A 43 -14.41 21.44 1.46
N LEU A 44 -14.32 21.62 0.14
CA LEU A 44 -13.10 21.95 -0.59
C LEU A 44 -12.14 22.82 0.25
N PRO A 45 -10.94 22.34 0.62
CA PRO A 45 -9.85 23.23 0.98
C PRO A 45 -9.53 24.01 -0.28
N ASN A 46 -9.60 25.34 -0.20
CA ASN A 46 -9.26 26.21 -1.31
C ASN A 46 -7.86 25.86 -1.84
N PRO A 47 -7.66 25.84 -3.18
CA PRO A 47 -6.32 25.67 -3.73
C PRO A 47 -5.38 26.73 -3.13
N PRO A 48 -4.10 26.41 -2.91
CA PRO A 48 -3.14 27.38 -2.39
C PRO A 48 -3.16 28.64 -3.29
N PRO A 49 -3.13 29.85 -2.71
CA PRO A 49 -3.14 31.08 -3.50
C PRO A 49 -1.90 31.12 -4.40
N SER A 50 -2.11 31.10 -5.72
CA SER A 50 -1.04 31.29 -6.70
C SER A 50 -0.46 32.70 -6.54
N PRO A 51 0.87 32.88 -6.52
CA PRO A 51 1.46 34.21 -6.51
C PRO A 51 1.22 34.86 -7.88
N ASN A 52 0.47 35.96 -7.88
CA ASN A 52 0.12 36.86 -9.00
C ASN A 52 -1.07 36.42 -9.90
N PRO A 53 -1.93 37.36 -10.35
CA PRO A 53 -2.99 37.05 -11.30
C PRO A 53 -2.36 36.74 -12.67
N PRO A 54 -2.50 35.52 -13.19
CA PRO A 54 -2.03 35.21 -14.53
C PRO A 54 -2.92 35.93 -15.56
N ASN A 55 -2.34 36.30 -16.70
CA ASN A 55 -3.10 36.77 -17.86
C ASN A 55 -4.32 35.84 -18.12
N PRO A 56 -5.51 36.37 -18.47
CA PRO A 56 -6.74 35.57 -18.59
C PRO A 56 -6.59 34.41 -19.59
N LEU A 57 -5.80 34.62 -20.65
CA LEU A 57 -5.47 33.57 -21.61
C LEU A 57 -4.61 32.46 -21.01
N LEU A 58 -3.65 32.79 -20.15
CA LEU A 58 -2.81 31.81 -19.48
C LEU A 58 -3.66 30.95 -18.52
N SER A 59 -4.60 31.57 -17.78
CA SER A 59 -5.50 30.82 -16.89
C SER A 59 -6.43 29.86 -17.64
N LEU A 60 -6.86 30.20 -18.86
CA LEU A 60 -7.66 29.30 -19.68
C LEU A 60 -6.84 28.12 -20.20
N LEU A 61 -5.56 28.35 -20.54
CA LEU A 61 -4.66 27.31 -21.01
C LEU A 61 -4.23 26.34 -19.90
N THR A 62 -4.07 26.81 -18.66
CA THR A 62 -3.67 25.94 -17.54
C THR A 62 -4.86 25.27 -16.83
N ALA A 63 -6.09 25.77 -17.01
CA ALA A 63 -7.28 25.24 -16.32
C ALA A 63 -7.48 23.73 -16.47
N VAL A 64 -7.27 23.18 -17.67
CA VAL A 64 -7.44 21.73 -17.93
C VAL A 64 -6.30 20.90 -17.30
N PRO A 65 -5.01 21.24 -17.49
CA PRO A 65 -3.91 20.63 -16.74
C PRO A 65 -4.10 20.69 -15.22
N ASP A 66 -4.36 21.87 -14.66
CA ASP A 66 -4.46 22.11 -13.22
C ASP A 66 -5.63 21.31 -12.61
N TRP A 67 -6.76 21.22 -13.32
CA TRP A 67 -7.89 20.38 -12.93
C TRP A 67 -7.51 18.89 -12.90
N ALA A 68 -6.86 18.39 -13.96
CA ALA A 68 -6.49 16.98 -14.06
C ALA A 68 -5.50 16.59 -12.95
N ASP A 69 -4.53 17.46 -12.66
CA ASP A 69 -3.55 17.26 -11.60
C ASP A 69 -4.19 17.29 -10.21
N ALA A 70 -5.08 18.24 -9.94
CA ALA A 70 -5.82 18.32 -8.67
C ALA A 70 -6.69 17.08 -8.41
N VAL A 71 -7.29 16.48 -9.45
CA VAL A 71 -8.04 15.21 -9.32
C VAL A 71 -7.10 14.01 -9.11
N SER A 72 -5.98 13.97 -9.84
CA SER A 72 -4.95 12.95 -9.71
C SER A 72 -4.40 12.88 -8.29
N GLU A 73 -4.07 14.04 -7.71
CA GLU A 73 -3.50 14.19 -6.37
C GLU A 73 -4.52 13.81 -5.27
N ARG A 74 -5.79 14.22 -5.39
CA ARG A 74 -6.85 13.77 -4.47
C ARG A 74 -6.92 12.25 -4.39
N ARG A 75 -6.85 11.58 -5.54
CA ARG A 75 -6.88 10.11 -5.60
C ARG A 75 -5.61 9.46 -5.02
N ILE A 76 -4.49 10.16 -4.85
CA ILE A 76 -3.29 9.65 -4.13
C ILE A 76 -3.58 9.56 -2.64
N ARG A 77 -4.40 10.50 -2.15
CA ARG A 77 -4.72 10.65 -0.73
C ARG A 77 -5.77 9.66 -0.24
N GLU A 78 -6.56 9.09 -1.14
CA GLU A 78 -7.57 8.10 -0.80
C GLU A 78 -6.99 6.67 -0.77
N PRO A 79 -6.84 6.04 0.41
CA PRO A 79 -6.45 4.64 0.49
C PRO A 79 -7.55 3.77 -0.12
N ARG A 80 -7.17 2.81 -0.97
CA ARG A 80 -8.13 1.87 -1.54
C ARG A 80 -8.61 0.90 -0.44
N PRO A 81 -9.92 0.83 -0.13
CA PRO A 81 -10.41 -0.10 0.86
C PRO A 81 -10.22 -1.54 0.37
N LEU A 82 -9.97 -2.45 1.31
CA LEU A 82 -9.99 -3.89 1.03
C LEU A 82 -11.39 -4.30 0.58
N TYR A 83 -11.42 -5.28 -0.31
CA TYR A 83 -12.65 -5.68 -0.96
C TYR A 83 -13.58 -6.42 0.02
N THR A 84 -14.76 -5.86 0.28
CA THR A 84 -15.72 -6.45 1.25
C THR A 84 -16.60 -7.51 0.59
N HIS A 85 -17.24 -8.36 1.41
CA HIS A 85 -18.14 -9.38 0.88
C HIS A 85 -19.34 -8.78 0.12
N GLU A 86 -19.83 -7.62 0.54
CA GLU A 86 -20.88 -6.89 -0.16
C GLU A 86 -20.41 -6.39 -1.53
N GLN A 87 -19.19 -5.85 -1.60
CA GLN A 87 -18.56 -5.46 -2.86
C GLN A 87 -18.39 -6.65 -3.80
N TRP A 88 -18.05 -7.85 -3.30
CA TRP A 88 -18.06 -9.08 -4.09
C TRP A 88 -19.41 -9.43 -4.69
N ARG A 89 -20.51 -9.17 -3.96
CA ARG A 89 -21.86 -9.40 -4.46
C ARG A 89 -22.21 -8.38 -5.54
N GLU A 90 -21.84 -7.11 -5.36
CA GLU A 90 -21.96 -6.07 -6.39
C GLU A 90 -21.10 -6.34 -7.61
N HIS A 91 -19.92 -6.95 -7.44
CA HIS A 91 -19.10 -7.39 -8.55
C HIS A 91 -19.93 -8.34 -9.41
N ARG A 92 -20.56 -9.37 -8.85
CA ARG A 92 -21.25 -10.43 -9.63
C ARG A 92 -22.39 -9.94 -10.52
N SER A 93 -22.81 -8.68 -10.42
CA SER A 93 -23.78 -8.08 -11.36
C SER A 93 -23.29 -8.09 -12.82
N SER A 94 -24.21 -8.33 -13.76
CA SER A 94 -23.93 -8.33 -15.21
C SER A 94 -23.57 -6.93 -15.75
N LEU A 95 -24.13 -5.87 -15.14
CA LEU A 95 -23.82 -4.47 -15.43
C LEU A 95 -22.42 -4.03 -14.96
N ARG A 96 -21.64 -4.94 -14.35
CA ARG A 96 -20.25 -4.71 -13.95
C ARG A 96 -19.42 -4.08 -15.07
N HIS A 97 -19.47 -4.65 -16.27
CA HIS A 97 -18.59 -4.24 -17.36
C HIS A 97 -18.86 -2.81 -17.79
N LEU A 98 -20.13 -2.41 -17.89
CA LEU A 98 -20.53 -1.06 -18.26
C LEU A 98 -20.14 -0.05 -17.18
N ARG A 99 -20.40 -0.37 -15.90
CA ARG A 99 -19.94 0.44 -14.77
C ARG A 99 -18.41 0.56 -14.74
N HIS A 100 -17.68 -0.52 -15.00
CA HIS A 100 -16.23 -0.49 -15.05
C HIS A 100 -15.70 0.31 -16.22
N LEU A 101 -16.27 0.20 -17.42
CA LEU A 101 -15.91 1.02 -18.57
C LEU A 101 -16.12 2.51 -18.28
N LEU A 102 -17.29 2.89 -17.78
CA LEU A 102 -17.59 4.28 -17.41
C LEU A 102 -16.69 4.77 -16.26
N SER A 103 -16.47 3.94 -15.23
CA SER A 103 -15.57 4.29 -14.13
C SER A 103 -14.10 4.32 -14.56
N SER A 104 -13.71 3.56 -15.58
CA SER A 104 -12.35 3.52 -16.11
C SER A 104 -11.98 4.85 -16.74
N LEU A 105 -12.94 5.53 -17.40
CA LEU A 105 -12.78 6.90 -17.91
C LEU A 105 -12.46 7.92 -16.80
N SER A 106 -12.85 7.63 -15.55
CA SER A 106 -12.47 8.43 -14.38
C SER A 106 -11.13 8.02 -13.74
N SER A 107 -10.45 7.01 -14.31
CA SER A 107 -9.17 6.50 -13.79
C SER A 107 -8.10 7.58 -13.89
N ARG A 108 -7.20 7.60 -12.91
CA ARG A 108 -6.05 8.52 -12.89
C ARG A 108 -5.26 8.48 -14.19
N VAL A 109 -5.04 7.29 -14.73
CA VAL A 109 -4.26 7.12 -15.96
C VAL A 109 -4.93 7.90 -17.09
N ILE A 110 -6.24 7.73 -17.27
CA ILE A 110 -6.98 8.42 -18.33
C ILE A 110 -7.02 9.93 -18.08
N LEU A 111 -7.24 10.37 -16.83
CA LEU A 111 -7.19 11.79 -16.46
C LEU A 111 -5.82 12.42 -16.72
N SER A 112 -4.73 11.70 -16.48
CA SER A 112 -3.38 12.18 -16.79
C SER A 112 -3.10 12.29 -18.29
N LEU A 113 -3.86 11.58 -19.13
CA LEU A 113 -3.78 11.70 -20.58
C LEU A 113 -4.64 12.84 -21.13
N VAL A 114 -5.58 13.40 -20.36
CA VAL A 114 -6.48 14.45 -20.83
C VAL A 114 -5.72 15.69 -21.32
N PRO A 115 -4.75 16.26 -20.56
CA PRO A 115 -4.04 17.45 -21.03
C PRO A 115 -3.30 17.25 -22.37
N PRO A 116 -2.41 16.24 -22.56
CA PRO A 116 -1.71 16.07 -23.83
C PRO A 116 -2.67 15.73 -24.97
N VAL A 117 -3.67 14.86 -24.74
CA VAL A 117 -4.64 14.49 -25.79
C VAL A 117 -5.45 15.71 -26.23
N SER A 118 -5.92 16.53 -25.28
CA SER A 118 -6.68 17.74 -25.59
C SER A 118 -5.88 18.73 -26.43
N ALA A 119 -4.59 18.90 -26.15
CA ALA A 119 -3.70 19.76 -26.93
C ALA A 119 -3.53 19.25 -28.37
N PHE A 120 -3.27 17.95 -28.55
CA PHE A 120 -3.17 17.35 -29.89
C PHE A 120 -4.49 17.40 -30.66
N THR A 121 -5.62 17.21 -30.00
CA THR A 121 -6.95 17.34 -30.61
C THR A 121 -7.23 18.78 -31.04
N ALA A 122 -6.92 19.77 -30.20
CA ALA A 122 -7.09 21.19 -30.54
C ALA A 122 -6.21 21.58 -31.74
N PHE A 123 -4.96 21.13 -31.75
CA PHE A 123 -4.05 21.34 -32.89
C PHE A 123 -4.58 20.68 -34.17
N ALA A 124 -5.02 19.42 -34.11
CA ALA A 124 -5.60 18.72 -35.25
C ALA A 124 -6.88 19.42 -35.76
N ALA A 125 -7.74 19.90 -34.86
CA ALA A 125 -8.94 20.66 -35.22
C ALA A 125 -8.59 22.00 -35.89
N ALA A 126 -7.56 22.70 -35.43
CA ALA A 126 -7.08 23.93 -36.06
C ALA A 126 -6.59 23.68 -37.49
N VAL A 127 -5.78 22.63 -37.70
CA VAL A 127 -5.30 22.24 -39.04
C VAL A 127 -6.46 21.82 -39.95
N ALA A 128 -7.41 21.04 -39.44
CA ALA A 128 -8.59 20.63 -40.19
C ALA A 128 -9.45 21.84 -40.61
N THR A 129 -9.66 22.79 -39.70
CA THR A 129 -10.41 24.02 -39.98
C THR A 129 -9.67 24.93 -40.98
N TYR A 130 -8.35 25.01 -40.90
CA TYR A 130 -7.56 25.75 -41.89
C TYR A 130 -7.70 25.15 -43.29
N ASN A 131 -7.58 23.82 -43.40
CA ASN A 131 -7.70 23.11 -44.67
C ASN A 131 -9.10 23.21 -45.30
N THR A 132 -10.17 23.40 -44.51
CA THR A 132 -11.52 23.64 -45.05
C THR A 132 -11.73 25.07 -45.52
N LEU A 133 -11.08 26.05 -44.90
CA LEU A 133 -11.21 27.48 -45.26
C LEU A 133 -10.33 27.89 -46.44
N ALA A 134 -9.15 27.27 -46.60
CA ALA A 134 -8.19 27.57 -47.66
C ALA A 134 -7.77 26.29 -48.41
N PRO A 135 -8.66 25.70 -49.22
CA PRO A 135 -8.37 24.44 -49.93
C PRO A 135 -7.21 24.57 -50.93
N ASP A 136 -6.99 25.76 -51.48
CA ASP A 136 -5.92 26.03 -52.46
C ASP A 136 -4.51 25.93 -51.85
N TYR A 137 -4.38 26.08 -50.51
CA TYR A 137 -3.12 26.01 -49.76
C TYR A 137 -3.18 24.94 -48.67
N ALA A 138 -3.78 23.79 -48.98
CA ALA A 138 -3.95 22.70 -48.03
C ALA A 138 -2.61 22.20 -47.47
N LEU A 139 -2.53 22.14 -46.14
CA LEU A 139 -1.38 21.57 -45.43
C LEU A 139 -1.46 20.04 -45.54
N THR A 140 -0.59 19.46 -46.36
CA THR A 140 -0.45 18.01 -46.52
C THR A 140 0.92 17.55 -46.02
N ALA A 141 0.93 16.49 -45.22
CA ALA A 141 2.15 15.87 -44.71
C ALA A 141 2.25 14.44 -45.23
N SER A 142 3.46 13.99 -45.59
CA SER A 142 3.70 12.62 -46.02
C SER A 142 3.52 11.63 -44.87
N SER A 143 2.86 10.50 -45.10
CA SER A 143 2.67 9.43 -44.11
C SER A 143 3.90 8.54 -43.93
N LEU A 144 4.92 8.67 -44.79
CA LEU A 144 6.11 7.80 -44.79
C LEU A 144 6.90 7.83 -43.46
N PRO A 145 7.19 8.99 -42.84
CA PRO A 145 7.90 9.03 -41.57
C PRO A 145 7.14 8.33 -40.44
N TYR A 146 5.80 8.42 -40.44
CA TYR A 146 4.94 7.76 -39.46
C TYR A 146 4.98 6.23 -39.61
N GLN A 147 4.94 5.72 -40.84
CA GLN A 147 5.00 4.28 -41.10
C GLN A 147 6.32 3.64 -40.64
N LEU A 148 7.43 4.37 -40.76
CA LEU A 148 8.75 3.88 -40.35
C LEU A 148 8.98 3.99 -38.84
N THR A 149 8.47 5.05 -38.20
CA THR A 149 8.71 5.32 -36.78
C THR A 149 7.74 4.60 -35.84
N ALA A 150 6.48 4.39 -36.25
CA ALA A 150 5.48 3.76 -35.39
C ALA A 150 5.87 2.36 -34.88
N PRO A 151 6.41 1.44 -35.72
CA PRO A 151 6.87 0.13 -35.25
C PRO A 151 8.07 0.23 -34.29
N ALA A 152 9.00 1.16 -34.55
CA ALA A 152 10.15 1.39 -33.68
C ALA A 152 9.70 1.89 -32.29
N LEU A 153 8.78 2.86 -32.23
CA LEU A 153 8.20 3.35 -30.98
C LEU A 153 7.42 2.26 -30.24
N ALA A 154 6.69 1.40 -30.97
CA ALA A 154 5.97 0.28 -30.38
C ALA A 154 6.92 -0.73 -29.71
N LEU A 155 8.01 -1.11 -30.39
CA LEU A 155 9.02 -2.02 -29.83
C LEU A 155 9.74 -1.43 -28.61
N LEU A 156 10.11 -0.15 -28.68
CA LEU A 156 10.72 0.56 -27.54
C LEU A 156 9.77 0.61 -26.33
N LEU A 157 8.48 0.81 -26.57
CA LEU A 157 7.46 0.80 -25.52
C LEU A 157 7.37 -0.58 -24.87
N VAL A 158 7.34 -1.66 -25.65
CA VAL A 158 7.28 -3.05 -25.13
C VAL A 158 8.49 -3.36 -24.25
N PHE A 159 9.71 -3.06 -24.72
CA PHE A 159 10.91 -3.30 -23.91
C PHE A 159 10.92 -2.47 -22.62
N ARG A 160 10.43 -1.22 -22.69
CA ARG A 160 10.29 -0.37 -21.50
C ARG A 160 9.28 -0.94 -20.51
N THR A 161 8.13 -1.44 -20.97
CA THR A 161 7.10 -2.01 -20.09
C THR A 161 7.55 -3.32 -19.47
N GLU A 162 8.24 -4.19 -20.21
CA GLU A 162 8.81 -5.44 -19.69
C GLU A 162 9.85 -5.17 -18.58
N ALA A 163 10.79 -4.26 -18.83
CA ALA A 163 11.78 -3.88 -17.82
C ALA A 163 11.14 -3.25 -16.57
N SER A 164 10.07 -2.46 -16.76
CA SER A 164 9.31 -1.87 -15.65
C SER A 164 8.56 -2.93 -14.85
N TYR A 165 8.01 -3.94 -15.53
CA TYR A 165 7.31 -5.05 -14.89
C TYR A 165 8.26 -5.94 -14.08
N ALA A 166 9.45 -6.26 -14.62
CA ALA A 166 10.47 -7.04 -13.91
C ALA A 166 10.83 -6.38 -12.56
N ARG A 167 11.07 -5.06 -12.54
CA ARG A 167 11.36 -4.29 -11.32
C ARG A 167 10.20 -4.30 -10.33
N PHE A 168 8.96 -4.19 -10.82
CA PHE A 168 7.78 -4.27 -9.96
C PHE A 168 7.67 -5.65 -9.31
N ASP A 169 7.89 -6.73 -10.06
CA ASP A 169 7.83 -8.09 -9.54
C ASP A 169 8.96 -8.39 -8.54
N GLU A 170 10.17 -7.90 -8.79
CA GLU A 170 11.28 -7.96 -7.83
C GLU A 170 10.96 -7.22 -6.52
N GLY A 171 10.37 -6.03 -6.61
CA GLY A 171 9.90 -5.26 -5.44
C GLY A 171 8.86 -6.04 -4.63
N ARG A 172 7.86 -6.61 -5.30
CA ARG A 172 6.83 -7.45 -4.67
C ARG A 172 7.43 -8.69 -3.99
N LYS A 173 8.33 -9.40 -4.67
CA LYS A 173 9.04 -10.57 -4.12
C LYS A 173 9.83 -10.20 -2.87
N ALA A 174 10.53 -9.07 -2.87
CA ALA A 174 11.28 -8.64 -1.70
C ALA A 174 10.40 -8.22 -0.53
N TRP A 175 9.28 -7.52 -0.79
CA TRP A 175 8.29 -7.20 0.23
C TRP A 175 7.72 -8.46 0.91
N MET A 176 7.39 -9.48 0.11
CA MET A 176 6.93 -10.78 0.64
C MET A 176 8.01 -11.48 1.47
N ARG A 177 9.29 -11.41 1.08
CA ARG A 177 10.39 -11.95 1.88
C ARG A 177 10.50 -11.25 3.23
N VAL A 178 10.36 -9.92 3.29
CA VAL A 178 10.39 -9.18 4.56
C VAL A 178 9.25 -9.64 5.49
N LEU A 179 8.03 -9.71 4.98
CA LEU A 179 6.87 -10.18 5.75
C LEU A 179 7.08 -11.60 6.27
N ALA A 180 7.51 -12.52 5.40
CA ALA A 180 7.78 -13.90 5.78
C ALA A 180 8.87 -13.99 6.85
N GLY A 181 9.94 -13.19 6.74
CA GLY A 181 11.00 -13.13 7.74
C GLY A 181 10.53 -12.61 9.10
N ALA A 182 9.70 -11.56 9.09
CA ALA A 182 9.12 -11.03 10.32
C ALA A 182 8.19 -12.07 11.00
N THR A 183 7.36 -12.78 10.23
CA THR A 183 6.48 -13.82 10.79
C THR A 183 7.25 -15.04 11.30
N GLU A 184 8.30 -15.46 10.59
CA GLU A 184 9.16 -16.58 11.00
C GLU A 184 9.93 -16.25 12.27
N LEU A 185 10.50 -15.04 12.35
CA LEU A 185 11.19 -14.55 13.55
C LEU A 185 10.22 -14.45 14.74
N ALA A 186 9.05 -13.86 14.56
CA ALA A 186 8.02 -13.78 15.59
C ALA A 186 7.58 -15.18 16.05
N GLY A 187 7.42 -16.12 15.12
CA GLY A 187 7.15 -17.52 15.41
C GLY A 187 8.25 -18.14 16.25
N MET A 188 9.51 -17.98 15.87
CA MET A 188 10.66 -18.54 16.59
C MET A 188 10.77 -18.00 18.03
N VAL A 189 10.51 -16.71 18.24
CA VAL A 189 10.41 -16.09 19.57
C VAL A 189 9.31 -16.77 20.39
N MET A 190 8.09 -16.86 19.84
CA MET A 190 6.94 -17.46 20.53
C MET A 190 7.16 -18.94 20.91
N HIS A 191 7.78 -19.74 20.02
CA HIS A 191 8.05 -21.16 20.31
C HIS A 191 9.19 -21.35 21.31
N SER A 192 10.17 -20.45 21.35
CA SER A 192 11.32 -20.57 22.24
C SER A 192 10.98 -20.30 23.70
N CYS A 193 9.96 -19.49 23.96
CA CYS A 193 9.51 -19.12 25.32
C CYS A 193 8.38 -20.02 25.86
N GLY A 194 7.76 -20.86 25.02
CA GLY A 194 6.56 -21.65 25.39
C GLY A 194 6.81 -22.97 26.16
N ALA A 195 8.06 -23.37 26.42
CA ALA A 195 8.38 -24.73 26.87
C ALA A 195 8.82 -24.88 28.34
N GLY A 196 9.10 -23.80 29.08
CA GLY A 196 9.85 -23.89 30.34
C GLY A 196 9.24 -23.23 31.57
N GLU A 197 9.11 -21.90 31.59
CA GLU A 197 8.87 -21.18 32.85
C GLU A 197 7.92 -20.00 32.63
N ARG A 198 6.69 -20.14 33.13
CA ARG A 198 5.65 -19.12 33.04
C ARG A 198 5.77 -18.11 34.19
N GLY A 199 6.90 -17.41 34.25
CA GLY A 199 7.17 -16.36 35.24
C GLY A 199 7.98 -15.21 34.63
N ASP A 200 7.44 -13.99 34.72
CA ASP A 200 8.06 -12.67 34.42
C ASP A 200 8.54 -12.37 32.97
N ASN A 201 9.12 -13.33 32.25
CA ASN A 201 9.65 -13.14 30.88
C ASN A 201 8.59 -13.02 29.77
N ASP A 202 7.31 -13.21 30.09
CA ASP A 202 6.20 -13.16 29.13
C ASP A 202 6.02 -11.73 28.56
N THR A 203 6.30 -10.72 29.38
CA THR A 203 6.16 -9.31 29.03
C THR A 203 7.22 -8.84 28.02
N GLY A 204 8.48 -9.25 28.22
CA GLY A 204 9.59 -8.93 27.31
C GLY A 204 9.48 -9.67 25.97
N THR A 205 9.06 -10.92 26.00
CA THR A 205 8.81 -11.73 24.79
C THR A 205 7.69 -11.12 23.94
N GLY A 206 6.59 -10.70 24.57
CA GLY A 206 5.50 -9.99 23.89
C GLY A 206 5.92 -8.67 23.28
N ALA A 207 6.75 -7.88 23.98
CA ALA A 207 7.31 -6.63 23.47
C ALA A 207 8.22 -6.88 22.24
N LEU A 208 9.07 -7.91 22.27
CA LEU A 208 9.91 -8.30 21.14
C LEU A 208 9.08 -8.68 19.90
N VAL A 209 8.02 -9.48 20.07
CA VAL A 209 7.11 -9.82 18.97
C VAL A 209 6.44 -8.57 18.40
N ASN A 210 6.03 -7.63 19.26
CA ASN A 210 5.45 -6.36 18.83
C ASN A 210 6.44 -5.52 18.02
N TYR A 211 7.72 -5.45 18.40
CA TYR A 211 8.75 -4.78 17.60
C TYR A 211 8.97 -5.44 16.23
N ILE A 212 8.96 -6.77 16.19
CA ILE A 212 9.08 -7.54 14.94
C ILE A 212 7.91 -7.24 14.00
N LEU A 213 6.68 -7.16 14.53
CA LEU A 213 5.48 -6.80 13.75
C LEU A 213 5.45 -5.32 13.36
N ALA A 214 6.07 -4.44 14.16
CA ALA A 214 6.15 -3.02 13.88
C ALA A 214 7.10 -2.70 12.71
N PHE A 215 8.15 -3.50 12.53
CA PHE A 215 9.14 -3.27 11.48
C PHE A 215 8.52 -3.20 10.06
N PRO A 216 7.73 -4.18 9.59
CA PRO A 216 7.06 -4.09 8.29
C PRO A 216 6.12 -2.88 8.18
N VAL A 217 5.42 -2.51 9.26
CA VAL A 217 4.50 -1.36 9.25
C VAL A 217 5.26 -0.05 9.12
N ALA A 218 6.33 0.13 9.89
CA ALA A 218 7.21 1.28 9.80
C ALA A 218 7.89 1.36 8.43
N LEU A 219 8.27 0.22 7.88
CA LEU A 219 8.88 0.14 6.56
C LEU A 219 7.91 0.51 5.44
N LYS A 220 6.66 0.04 5.49
CA LYS A 220 5.56 0.48 4.60
C LYS A 220 5.46 2.02 4.63
N CYS A 221 5.48 2.59 5.83
CA CYS A 221 5.34 4.03 6.01
C CYS A 221 6.59 4.82 5.59
N HIS A 222 7.76 4.19 5.58
CA HIS A 222 8.99 4.80 5.10
C HIS A 222 9.02 4.89 3.56
N ILE A 223 8.51 3.86 2.87
CA ILE A 223 8.47 3.81 1.40
C ILE A 223 7.30 4.65 0.85
N THR A 224 6.20 4.70 1.59
CA THR A 224 4.97 5.42 1.19
C THR A 224 4.97 6.82 1.78
N SER A 225 5.03 7.86 0.95
CA SER A 225 5.09 9.26 1.40
C SER A 225 3.82 9.79 2.09
N ASN A 226 2.75 9.01 2.14
CA ASN A 226 1.40 9.48 2.52
C ASN A 226 0.77 8.69 3.67
N SER A 227 1.58 8.17 4.59
CA SER A 227 1.09 7.37 5.73
C SER A 227 1.63 7.92 7.04
N ASP A 228 0.72 8.16 7.98
CA ASP A 228 1.01 8.59 9.33
C ASP A 228 1.53 7.42 10.17
N ILE A 229 2.85 7.27 10.23
CA ILE A 229 3.51 6.19 10.98
C ILE A 229 3.09 6.16 12.46
N ARG A 230 2.83 7.32 13.08
CA ARG A 230 2.39 7.41 14.48
C ARG A 230 1.05 6.71 14.67
N LYS A 231 0.07 6.94 13.78
CA LYS A 231 -1.27 6.33 13.87
C LYS A 231 -1.22 4.82 13.64
N ASP A 232 -0.38 4.37 12.71
CA ASP A 232 -0.25 2.96 12.34
C ASP A 232 0.49 2.13 13.40
N LEU A 233 1.39 2.73 14.19
CA LEU A 233 2.11 2.06 15.28
C LEU A 233 1.44 2.25 16.65
N GLN A 234 0.46 3.15 16.76
CA GLN A 234 -0.25 3.40 18.01
C GLN A 234 -0.97 2.14 18.49
N GLY A 235 -0.67 1.71 19.71
CA GLY A 235 -1.22 0.48 20.31
C GLY A 235 -0.44 -0.80 19.99
N LEU A 236 0.60 -0.74 19.15
CA LEU A 236 1.54 -1.85 18.95
C LEU A 236 2.80 -1.70 19.81
N LEU A 237 3.31 -0.46 19.98
CA LEU A 237 4.44 -0.15 20.86
C LEU A 237 4.01 0.72 22.03
N ALA A 238 4.85 0.77 23.07
CA ALA A 238 4.73 1.76 24.13
C ALA A 238 4.98 3.18 23.58
N GLU A 239 4.34 4.18 24.19
CA GLU A 239 4.42 5.57 23.73
C GLU A 239 5.85 6.14 23.83
N ASP A 240 6.64 5.68 24.82
CA ASP A 240 8.03 6.11 24.99
C ASP A 240 8.90 5.66 23.81
N ASP A 241 8.84 4.39 23.44
CA ASP A 241 9.58 3.84 22.29
C ASP A 241 9.12 4.48 20.98
N LEU A 242 7.81 4.73 20.85
CA LEU A 242 7.24 5.40 19.68
C LEU A 242 7.82 6.82 19.51
N ASN A 243 8.01 7.57 20.59
CA ASN A 243 8.61 8.90 20.54
C ASN A 243 10.08 8.84 20.10
N VAL A 244 10.85 7.83 20.55
CA VAL A 244 12.23 7.62 20.09
C VAL A 244 12.27 7.33 18.60
N ILE A 245 11.40 6.45 18.10
CA ILE A 245 11.32 6.14 16.66
C ILE A 245 10.96 7.39 15.86
N MET A 246 10.05 8.24 16.36
CA MET A 246 9.66 9.48 15.68
C MET A 246 10.79 10.50 15.61
N SER A 247 11.66 10.54 16.63
CA SER A 247 12.84 11.40 16.66
C SER A 247 13.94 10.94 15.68
N SER A 248 13.95 9.66 15.31
CA SER A 248 14.98 9.08 14.44
C SER A 248 14.79 9.46 12.97
N LYS A 249 15.89 9.72 12.26
CA LYS A 249 15.89 9.97 10.81
C LYS A 249 15.50 8.71 10.02
N HIS A 250 15.99 7.55 10.44
CA HIS A 250 15.78 6.25 9.78
C HIS A 250 14.95 5.31 10.66
N ARG A 251 13.64 5.57 10.69
CA ARG A 251 12.65 4.87 11.53
C ARG A 251 12.69 3.32 11.46
N PRO A 252 12.69 2.67 10.28
CA PRO A 252 12.75 1.21 10.24
C PRO A 252 14.08 0.64 10.75
N ARG A 253 15.19 1.39 10.62
CA ARG A 253 16.49 0.99 11.17
C ARG A 253 16.51 1.05 12.69
N CYS A 254 15.94 2.12 13.26
CA CYS A 254 15.78 2.26 14.70
C CYS A 254 15.00 1.08 15.32
N ILE A 255 13.96 0.59 14.64
CA ILE A 255 13.21 -0.59 15.11
C ILE A 255 14.06 -1.87 15.04
N ILE A 256 14.89 -2.05 14.02
CA ILE A 256 15.81 -3.20 13.96
C ILE A 256 16.77 -3.17 15.15
N GLU A 257 17.30 -1.99 15.50
CA GLU A 257 18.18 -1.83 16.66
C GLU A 257 17.46 -2.21 17.96
N PHE A 258 16.19 -1.83 18.14
CA PHE A 258 15.38 -2.28 19.27
C PHE A 258 15.13 -3.79 19.30
N ILE A 259 14.93 -4.42 18.14
CA ILE A 259 14.82 -5.89 18.04
C ILE A 259 16.13 -6.54 18.49
N SER A 260 17.28 -6.07 18.00
CA SER A 260 18.59 -6.61 18.38
C SER A 260 18.87 -6.44 19.88
N GLN A 261 18.59 -5.27 20.46
CA GLN A 261 18.76 -5.04 21.90
C GLN A 261 17.84 -5.93 22.73
N SER A 262 16.58 -6.08 22.31
CA SER A 262 15.62 -6.96 22.98
C SER A 262 16.07 -8.42 22.91
N LEU A 263 16.60 -8.88 21.77
CA LEU A 263 17.16 -10.24 21.64
C LEU A 263 18.38 -10.49 22.55
N GLN A 264 19.17 -9.46 22.84
CA GLN A 264 20.32 -9.57 23.74
C GLN A 264 19.92 -9.63 25.21
N MET A 265 18.87 -8.88 25.59
CA MET A 265 18.34 -8.85 26.96
C MET A 265 17.57 -10.13 27.33
N LEU A 266 16.93 -10.78 26.36
CA LEU A 266 16.28 -12.07 26.58
C LEU A 266 17.32 -13.21 26.54
N ASP A 267 17.27 -14.09 27.55
CA ASP A 267 18.19 -15.22 27.68
C ASP A 267 17.76 -16.38 26.75
N PHE A 268 18.05 -16.25 25.47
CA PHE A 268 17.91 -17.34 24.49
C PHE A 268 19.19 -18.17 24.42
N GLU A 269 19.02 -19.48 24.25
CA GLU A 269 20.07 -20.42 23.83
C GLU A 269 20.94 -19.82 22.71
N GLU A 270 22.25 -19.82 22.90
CA GLU A 270 23.27 -19.21 22.02
C GLU A 270 23.03 -19.57 20.54
N HIS A 271 22.67 -20.82 20.28
CA HIS A 271 22.38 -21.32 18.93
C HIS A 271 21.13 -20.68 18.30
N LYS A 272 20.05 -20.53 19.07
CA LYS A 272 18.80 -19.90 18.59
C LYS A 272 19.02 -18.40 18.37
N ARG A 273 19.77 -17.75 19.26
CA ARG A 273 20.17 -16.34 19.14
C ARG A 273 20.94 -16.09 17.85
N SER A 274 21.96 -16.92 17.55
CA SER A 274 22.75 -16.80 16.33
C SER A 274 21.91 -16.95 15.06
N ILE A 275 20.95 -17.89 15.03
CA ILE A 275 20.04 -18.06 13.90
C ILE A 275 19.14 -16.83 13.73
N MET A 276 18.59 -16.30 14.82
CA MET A 276 17.69 -15.13 14.79
C MET A 276 18.42 -13.86 14.34
N GLU A 277 19.64 -13.63 14.83
CA GLU A 277 20.49 -12.52 14.40
C GLU A 277 20.91 -12.66 12.93
N PHE A 278 21.26 -13.86 12.48
CA PHE A 278 21.57 -14.13 11.08
C PHE A 278 20.37 -13.89 10.16
N VAL A 279 19.18 -14.34 10.55
CA VAL A 279 17.93 -14.09 9.81
C VAL A 279 17.62 -12.60 9.76
N CYS A 280 17.80 -11.89 10.88
CA CYS A 280 17.61 -10.44 10.94
C CYS A 280 18.61 -9.69 10.04
N ALA A 281 19.90 -10.03 10.10
CA ALA A 281 20.98 -9.40 9.34
C ALA A 281 20.89 -9.71 7.84
N SER A 282 20.69 -10.97 7.45
CA SER A 282 20.58 -11.41 6.06
C SER A 282 19.37 -10.76 5.37
N ARG A 283 18.22 -10.73 6.05
CA ARG A 283 16.96 -10.20 5.48
C ARG A 283 16.92 -8.67 5.45
N SER A 284 17.47 -8.00 6.47
CA SER A 284 17.58 -6.52 6.50
C SER A 284 18.59 -6.00 5.48
N SER A 285 19.73 -6.68 5.29
CA SER A 285 20.74 -6.32 4.29
C SER A 285 20.21 -6.46 2.87
N GLY A 286 19.50 -7.56 2.58
CA GLY A 286 18.86 -7.77 1.28
C GLY A 286 17.77 -6.72 0.97
N PHE A 287 17.03 -6.28 1.99
CA PHE A 287 16.01 -5.24 1.83
C PHE A 287 16.61 -3.83 1.71
N LEU A 288 17.62 -3.48 2.51
CA LEU A 288 18.33 -2.21 2.41
C LEU A 288 19.04 -2.08 1.06
N PHE A 289 19.65 -3.16 0.56
CA PHE A 289 20.21 -3.20 -0.79
C PHE A 289 19.12 -2.99 -1.85
N LEU A 290 17.96 -3.63 -1.71
CA LEU A 290 16.84 -3.45 -2.63
C LEU A 290 16.20 -2.05 -2.54
N CYS A 291 16.15 -1.45 -1.35
CA CYS A 291 15.63 -0.10 -1.15
C CYS A 291 16.62 0.95 -1.64
N HIS A 292 17.93 0.68 -1.57
CA HIS A 292 18.97 1.51 -2.16
C HIS A 292 18.96 1.40 -3.70
N THR A 293 18.79 0.20 -4.27
CA THR A 293 18.63 0.03 -5.71
C THR A 293 17.32 0.63 -6.22
N LEU A 294 16.21 0.48 -5.50
CA LEU A 294 14.92 1.13 -5.81
C LEU A 294 14.95 2.65 -5.59
N GLY A 295 15.69 3.13 -4.58
CA GLY A 295 15.91 4.55 -4.31
C GLY A 295 16.78 5.23 -5.37
N LEU A 296 17.86 4.56 -5.81
CA LEU A 296 18.63 4.92 -7.00
C LEU A 296 17.74 4.91 -8.25
N LEU A 297 16.79 3.98 -8.34
CA LEU A 297 15.86 3.91 -9.46
C LEU A 297 14.78 4.99 -9.44
N ARG A 298 14.33 5.43 -8.26
CA ARG A 298 13.50 6.63 -8.07
C ARG A 298 14.29 7.87 -8.52
N GLY A 299 15.60 7.89 -8.27
CA GLY A 299 16.57 8.82 -8.88
C GLY A 299 16.62 8.72 -10.41
N PHE A 300 16.71 7.53 -11.00
CA PHE A 300 16.74 7.34 -12.46
C PHE A 300 15.41 7.66 -13.17
N LEU A 301 14.25 7.39 -12.56
CA LEU A 301 12.95 7.81 -13.10
C LEU A 301 12.73 9.32 -12.96
N SER A 302 13.16 9.93 -11.85
CA SER A 302 13.12 11.38 -11.70
C SER A 302 14.09 12.05 -12.67
N CYS A 303 15.30 11.50 -12.85
CA CYS A 303 16.31 12.03 -13.76
C CYS A 303 15.91 11.85 -15.24
N GLY A 304 15.23 10.75 -15.60
CA GLY A 304 14.70 10.53 -16.95
C GLY A 304 13.53 11.45 -17.35
N ILE A 305 12.78 11.97 -16.38
CA ILE A 305 11.70 12.95 -16.61
C ILE A 305 12.23 14.39 -16.52
N SER A 306 13.17 14.67 -15.60
CA SER A 306 13.81 15.99 -15.50
C SER A 306 14.72 16.31 -16.69
N HIS A 307 15.30 15.32 -17.37
CA HIS A 307 16.06 15.57 -18.61
C HIS A 307 15.16 16.02 -19.78
N PHE A 308 13.85 15.77 -19.71
CA PHE A 308 12.87 16.27 -20.69
C PHE A 308 12.42 17.71 -20.36
N GLN A 309 12.35 18.07 -19.07
CA GLN A 309 12.10 19.46 -18.65
C GLN A 309 13.32 20.38 -18.82
N SER A 310 14.54 19.88 -18.64
CA SER A 310 15.76 20.69 -18.81
C SER A 310 16.05 21.03 -20.27
N TYR A 311 15.63 20.18 -21.23
CA TYR A 311 15.78 20.47 -22.66
C TYR A 311 14.77 21.51 -23.20
N TYR A 312 13.63 21.71 -22.53
CA TYR A 312 12.65 22.75 -22.87
C TYR A 312 12.85 24.06 -22.09
N GLY A 313 13.66 24.05 -21.02
CA GLY A 313 13.95 25.24 -20.19
C GLY A 313 15.18 26.05 -20.62
N GLN A 314 15.97 25.58 -21.59
CA GLN A 314 17.22 26.25 -22.00
C GLN A 314 17.12 27.09 -23.29
N ASN A 315 15.94 27.19 -23.93
CA ASN A 315 15.73 27.95 -25.17
C ASN A 315 14.86 29.21 -25.01
N VAL A 316 14.80 29.80 -23.80
CA VAL A 316 14.09 31.07 -23.56
C VAL A 316 14.97 32.13 -22.87
N ASN A 317 16.30 31.95 -22.86
CA ASN A 317 17.24 33.03 -22.53
C ASN A 317 18.54 32.82 -23.30
N GLY A 318 18.55 33.34 -24.53
CA GLY A 318 19.68 33.36 -25.45
C GLY A 318 19.25 34.07 -26.72
#